data_AF-A0A955FJ13-F1
#
_entry.id   AF-A0A955FJ13-F1
#
_cell.length_a   1.000
_cell.length_b   1.000
_cell.length_c   1.000
_cell.angle_alpha   90.00
_cell.angle_beta   90.00
_cell.angle_gamma   90.00
#
_symmetry.space_group_name_H-M   'P 1'
#
loop_
_entity.id
_entity.type
_entity.pdbx_description
1 polymer ?
#
loop_
_entity_poly.entity_id
_entity_poly.type
_entity_poly.pdbx_seq_one_letter_code
_entity_poly.pdbx_strand_id
1 'polypeptide(L)'
;MSRILSQILSAKEPLFTQAIKDLELKSGNTSVDVRLTADIQSMTRAKIAELNLDPNDTAGVELYHALQALIGLHNGYLSSAIGTSPDDILANQFKCIKRAIDSLTVPNKAWVIKQSVAKRLVKAYPPKKVMKQLGYKSVDSMLKRESITELIAVARFLETKTWMNRFIKSYNKLRSSDFEIRTIKILVLDEQRYKDSALNYIYKQKHNITHLKEHGIILILPLPIKYMRGSIITIMPMILHYLNEIRSYSAFFKMQQVRSNFGEVLVDTLLNDPHKAGRIGGQDIHWRIIQQHFGNQDSTMHPELFEPHVQPEDLYWRRAESILYLIEPALKFWENLDYVASLHPDGIVPLGLMDNAVSYCNSLQYGQQSLGYTRTSLWNKIYAQYIGQENFENQIVSQLNQNIISTDFLESL
;
A
#
# COMPACT_ATOMS: atom_id res chain seq x y z
N MET A 1 -16.89 4.64 25.99
CA MET A 1 -16.13 4.74 24.75
C MET A 1 -14.65 4.87 25.07
N SER A 2 -13.80 4.11 24.41
CA SER A 2 -12.40 3.98 24.76
C SER A 2 -11.58 5.22 24.37
N ARG A 3 -11.11 5.98 25.37
CA ARG A 3 -10.17 7.11 25.21
C ARG A 3 -8.82 6.66 24.60
N ILE A 4 -8.51 5.36 24.69
CA ILE A 4 -7.25 4.79 24.18
C ILE A 4 -7.19 4.87 22.66
N LEU A 5 -8.29 4.52 21.96
CA LEU A 5 -8.30 4.55 20.49
C LEU A 5 -8.10 5.97 19.95
N SER A 6 -8.80 6.97 20.52
CA SER A 6 -8.63 8.35 20.07
C SER A 6 -7.24 8.91 20.39
N GLN A 7 -6.61 8.49 21.49
CA GLN A 7 -5.23 8.84 21.80
C GLN A 7 -4.23 8.24 20.81
N ILE A 8 -4.30 6.93 20.53
CA ILE A 8 -3.43 6.26 19.55
C ILE A 8 -3.57 6.92 18.17
N LEU A 9 -4.81 7.16 17.74
CA LEU A 9 -5.13 7.80 16.46
C LEU A 9 -4.79 9.29 16.41
N SER A 10 -4.55 9.92 17.57
CA SER A 10 -4.51 11.38 17.72
C SER A 10 -5.73 12.04 17.08
N ALA A 11 -6.90 11.42 17.27
CA ALA A 11 -8.16 11.87 16.71
C ALA A 11 -8.72 13.06 17.50
N LYS A 12 -9.43 13.96 16.81
CA LYS A 12 -10.04 15.13 17.43
C LYS A 12 -11.34 14.73 18.14
N GLU A 13 -11.40 14.94 19.45
CA GLU A 13 -12.63 14.81 20.22
C GLU A 13 -13.45 16.12 20.20
N PRO A 14 -14.80 16.07 20.23
CA PRO A 14 -15.66 14.88 20.33
C PRO A 14 -16.01 14.22 18.99
N LEU A 15 -15.41 14.65 17.87
CA LEU A 15 -15.76 14.18 16.52
C LEU A 15 -15.54 12.68 16.35
N PHE A 16 -14.43 12.16 16.87
CA PHE A 16 -14.16 10.71 16.87
C PHE A 16 -15.27 9.95 17.58
N THR A 17 -15.59 10.36 18.81
CA THR A 17 -16.64 9.75 19.61
C THR A 17 -18.00 9.77 18.91
N GLN A 18 -18.35 10.88 18.24
CA GLN A 18 -19.59 11.01 17.49
C GLN A 18 -19.62 10.09 16.27
N ALA A 19 -18.52 10.02 15.50
CA ALA A 19 -18.43 9.16 14.33
C ALA A 19 -18.58 7.66 14.70
N ILE A 20 -17.98 7.22 15.81
CA ILE A 20 -18.15 5.85 16.32
C ILE A 20 -19.60 5.60 16.73
N LYS A 21 -20.22 6.50 17.51
CA LYS A 21 -21.65 6.38 17.87
C LYS A 21 -22.56 6.26 16.66
N ASP A 22 -22.33 7.08 15.63
CA ASP A 22 -23.12 7.04 14.41
C ASP A 22 -22.96 5.71 13.67
N LEU A 23 -21.75 5.14 13.66
CA LEU A 23 -21.49 3.81 13.10
C LEU A 23 -22.17 2.70 13.92
N GLU A 24 -22.11 2.75 15.25
CA GLU A 24 -22.78 1.78 16.13
C GLU A 24 -24.29 1.82 15.98
N LEU A 25 -24.89 3.02 15.99
CA LEU A 25 -26.34 3.21 15.84
C LEU A 25 -26.84 2.66 14.50
N LYS A 26 -26.09 2.88 13.42
CA LYS A 26 -26.48 2.46 12.08
C LYS A 26 -26.15 1.01 11.78
N SER A 27 -25.08 0.46 12.36
CA SER A 27 -24.73 -0.95 12.22
C SER A 27 -25.58 -1.87 13.11
N GLY A 28 -26.10 -1.35 14.22
CA GLY A 28 -26.77 -2.16 15.24
C GLY A 28 -25.79 -2.92 16.14
N ASN A 29 -24.48 -2.77 15.93
CA ASN A 29 -23.45 -3.44 16.72
C ASN A 29 -22.76 -2.44 17.65
N THR A 30 -22.97 -2.61 18.95
CA THR A 30 -22.43 -1.73 19.98
C THR A 30 -21.10 -2.26 20.53
N SER A 31 -20.30 -1.36 21.10
CA SER A 31 -19.08 -1.66 21.85
C SER A 31 -17.94 -2.24 21.00
N VAL A 32 -17.90 -1.93 19.69
CA VAL A 32 -16.79 -2.33 18.80
C VAL A 32 -15.49 -1.70 19.28
N ASP A 33 -15.54 -0.45 19.72
CA ASP A 33 -14.39 0.29 20.26
C ASP A 33 -13.84 -0.35 21.56
N VAL A 34 -14.74 -0.81 22.43
CA VAL A 34 -14.38 -1.47 23.70
C VAL A 34 -13.72 -2.82 23.43
N ARG A 35 -14.30 -3.66 22.56
CA ARG A 35 -13.72 -4.94 22.17
C ARG A 35 -12.34 -4.76 21.54
N LEU A 36 -12.23 -3.84 20.57
CA LEU A 36 -10.95 -3.56 19.90
C LEU A 36 -9.88 -3.06 20.89
N THR A 37 -10.27 -2.26 21.88
CA THR A 37 -9.35 -1.81 22.93
C THR A 37 -8.85 -2.98 23.78
N ALA A 38 -9.76 -3.86 24.22
CA ALA A 38 -9.40 -5.04 25.00
C ALA A 38 -8.47 -5.97 24.20
N ASP A 39 -8.73 -6.16 22.91
CA ASP A 39 -7.88 -6.95 22.01
C ASP A 39 -6.48 -6.34 21.90
N ILE A 40 -6.37 -5.02 21.67
CA ILE A 40 -5.09 -4.32 21.59
C ILE A 40 -4.30 -4.47 22.90
N GLN A 41 -4.95 -4.32 24.05
CA GLN A 41 -4.31 -4.48 25.36
C GLN A 41 -3.83 -5.92 25.58
N SER A 42 -4.67 -6.91 25.26
CA SER A 42 -4.34 -8.33 25.38
C SER A 42 -3.14 -8.70 24.50
N MET A 43 -3.15 -8.29 23.22
CA MET A 43 -2.06 -8.51 22.27
C MET A 43 -0.77 -7.82 22.72
N THR A 44 -0.86 -6.58 23.23
CA THR A 44 0.30 -5.85 23.74
C THR A 44 0.94 -6.60 24.91
N ARG A 45 0.14 -7.02 25.90
CA ARG A 45 0.65 -7.78 27.06
C ARG A 45 1.31 -9.10 26.64
N ALA A 46 0.69 -9.83 25.71
CA ALA A 46 1.24 -11.07 25.17
C ALA A 46 2.59 -10.84 24.48
N LYS A 47 2.73 -9.77 23.69
CA LYS A 47 3.98 -9.44 22.99
C LYS A 47 5.08 -8.92 23.91
N ILE A 48 4.74 -8.20 24.97
CA ILE A 48 5.71 -7.82 26.01
C ILE A 48 6.28 -9.08 26.68
N ALA A 49 5.42 -10.04 27.03
CA ALA A 49 5.87 -11.32 27.59
C ALA A 49 6.72 -12.14 26.60
N GLU A 50 6.37 -12.16 25.30
CA GLU A 50 7.15 -12.82 24.24
C GLU A 50 8.56 -12.21 24.07
N LEU A 51 8.73 -10.92 24.42
CA LEU A 51 10.04 -10.24 24.50
C LEU A 51 10.81 -10.55 25.80
N ASN A 52 10.29 -11.42 26.67
CA ASN A 52 10.80 -11.69 28.02
C ASN A 52 10.86 -10.45 28.92
N LEU A 53 9.90 -9.53 28.77
CA LEU A 53 9.70 -8.38 29.64
C LEU A 53 8.45 -8.57 30.52
N ASP A 54 8.36 -7.88 31.66
CA ASP A 54 7.18 -7.96 32.54
C ASP A 54 6.03 -7.09 32.00
N PRO A 55 4.88 -7.66 31.58
CA PRO A 55 3.73 -6.89 31.08
C PRO A 55 3.10 -5.91 32.08
N ASN A 56 3.45 -6.01 33.37
CA ASN A 56 2.94 -5.13 34.41
C ASN A 56 3.92 -4.01 34.81
N ASP A 57 5.21 -4.13 34.45
CA ASP A 57 6.27 -3.22 34.91
C ASP A 57 7.19 -2.71 33.77
N THR A 58 6.86 -2.99 32.51
CA THR A 58 7.66 -2.50 31.38
C THR A 58 7.34 -1.04 31.04
N ALA A 59 8.35 -0.17 31.11
CA ALA A 59 8.24 1.21 30.68
C ALA A 59 8.22 1.33 29.14
N GLY A 60 7.61 2.41 28.61
CA GLY A 60 7.50 2.61 27.16
C GLY A 60 8.86 2.72 26.46
N VAL A 61 9.86 3.31 27.13
CA VAL A 61 11.23 3.40 26.63
C VAL A 61 11.91 2.03 26.55
N GLU A 62 11.67 1.15 27.52
CA GLU A 62 12.21 -0.21 27.55
C GLU A 62 11.61 -1.06 26.42
N LEU A 63 10.28 -1.01 26.28
CA LEU A 63 9.58 -1.68 25.19
C LEU A 63 10.07 -1.20 23.82
N TYR A 64 10.23 0.11 23.65
CA TYR A 64 10.75 0.67 22.39
C TYR A 64 12.14 0.13 22.08
N HIS A 65 13.08 0.19 23.02
CA HIS A 65 14.44 -0.30 22.78
C HIS A 65 14.51 -1.80 22.53
N ALA A 66 13.68 -2.60 23.22
CA ALA A 66 13.56 -4.03 22.96
C ALA A 66 13.08 -4.31 21.53
N LEU A 67 12.06 -3.60 21.05
CA LEU A 67 11.57 -3.71 19.67
C LEU A 67 12.62 -3.26 18.65
N GLN A 68 13.36 -2.18 18.92
CA GLN A 68 14.44 -1.71 18.04
C GLN A 68 15.60 -2.71 17.96
N ALA A 69 15.96 -3.35 19.06
CA ALA A 69 16.96 -4.42 19.07
C ALA A 69 16.48 -5.63 18.24
N LEU A 70 15.20 -6.00 18.39
CA LEU A 70 14.59 -7.09 17.64
C LEU A 70 14.57 -6.80 16.12
N ILE A 71 14.26 -5.58 15.71
CA ILE A 71 14.34 -5.17 14.30
C ILE A 71 15.75 -5.33 13.75
N GLY A 72 16.78 -4.93 14.51
CA GLY A 72 18.18 -5.11 14.10
C GLY A 72 18.53 -6.57 13.88
N LEU A 73 18.13 -7.44 14.81
CA LEU A 73 18.32 -8.88 14.72
C LEU A 73 17.60 -9.48 13.50
N HIS A 74 16.31 -9.17 13.35
CA HIS A 74 15.48 -9.71 12.27
C HIS A 74 15.90 -9.18 10.89
N ASN A 75 16.45 -7.96 10.80
CA ASN A 75 17.06 -7.48 9.58
C ASN A 75 18.27 -8.34 9.19
N GLY A 76 19.09 -8.78 10.16
CA GLY A 76 20.21 -9.69 9.92
C GLY A 76 19.77 -11.04 9.38
N TYR A 77 18.75 -11.64 10.01
CA TYR A 77 18.17 -12.90 9.56
C TYR A 77 17.59 -12.79 8.14
N LEU A 78 16.75 -11.78 7.90
CA LEU A 78 16.14 -11.57 6.58
C LEU A 78 17.17 -11.25 5.50
N SER A 79 18.23 -10.50 5.82
CA SER A 79 19.34 -10.24 4.89
C SER A 79 20.02 -11.54 4.48
N SER A 80 20.31 -12.41 5.45
CA SER A 80 20.95 -13.71 5.20
C SER A 80 20.04 -14.61 4.35
N ALA A 81 18.74 -14.65 4.66
CA ALA A 81 17.75 -15.46 3.94
C ALA A 81 17.63 -15.10 2.44
N ILE A 82 17.88 -13.83 2.07
CA ILE A 82 17.86 -13.37 0.68
C ILE A 82 19.26 -13.30 0.03
N GLY A 83 20.30 -13.80 0.71
CA GLY A 83 21.67 -13.86 0.19
C GLY A 83 22.40 -12.52 0.16
N THR A 84 22.22 -11.68 1.18
CA THR A 84 22.99 -10.44 1.39
C THR A 84 23.38 -10.29 2.88
N SER A 85 23.95 -9.16 3.26
CA SER A 85 24.33 -8.83 4.63
C SER A 85 23.81 -7.42 4.97
N PRO A 86 23.49 -7.13 6.26
CA PRO A 86 23.20 -5.77 6.70
C PRO A 86 24.28 -4.74 6.34
N ASP A 87 25.54 -5.17 6.24
CA ASP A 87 26.71 -4.31 5.95
C ASP A 87 27.02 -4.20 4.46
N ASP A 88 26.26 -4.87 3.59
CA ASP A 88 26.44 -4.82 2.15
C ASP A 88 26.05 -3.45 1.58
N ILE A 89 26.59 -3.13 0.40
CA ILE A 89 26.21 -1.90 -0.29
C ILE A 89 24.76 -1.96 -0.74
N LEU A 90 24.08 -0.82 -0.61
CA LEU A 90 22.65 -0.69 -0.84
C LEU A 90 22.23 -1.10 -2.27
N ALA A 91 23.09 -0.81 -3.26
CA ALA A 91 22.86 -1.21 -4.65
C ALA A 91 22.81 -2.74 -4.83
N ASN A 92 23.59 -3.50 -4.06
CA ASN A 92 23.53 -4.96 -4.08
C ASN A 92 22.31 -5.47 -3.31
N GLN A 93 22.03 -4.88 -2.15
CA GLN A 93 20.83 -5.18 -1.37
C GLN A 93 19.54 -5.02 -2.19
N PHE A 94 19.40 -3.96 -2.98
CA PHE A 94 18.25 -3.77 -3.90
C PHE A 94 18.11 -4.89 -4.93
N LYS A 95 19.22 -5.40 -5.47
CA LYS A 95 19.21 -6.52 -6.42
C LYS A 95 18.79 -7.82 -5.72
N CYS A 96 19.27 -8.08 -4.51
CA CYS A 96 18.88 -9.25 -3.73
C CYS A 96 17.40 -9.19 -3.34
N ILE A 97 16.88 -8.05 -2.89
CA ILE A 97 15.45 -7.83 -2.61
C ILE A 97 14.62 -8.13 -3.85
N LYS A 98 14.98 -7.53 -5.00
CA LYS A 98 14.27 -7.77 -6.27
C LYS A 98 14.25 -9.26 -6.61
N ARG A 99 15.40 -9.94 -6.56
CA ARG A 99 15.52 -11.37 -6.86
C ARG A 99 14.65 -12.22 -5.93
N ALA A 100 14.69 -11.93 -4.63
CA ALA A 100 13.88 -12.63 -3.65
C ALA A 100 12.39 -12.48 -3.96
N ILE A 101 11.90 -11.25 -4.19
CA ILE A 101 10.48 -11.01 -4.49
C ILE A 101 10.06 -11.64 -5.82
N ASP A 102 10.89 -11.55 -6.87
CA ASP A 102 10.61 -12.18 -8.17
C ASP A 102 10.49 -13.71 -8.06
N SER A 103 11.16 -14.32 -7.07
CA SER A 103 11.11 -15.77 -6.82
C SER A 103 9.95 -16.22 -5.94
N LEU A 104 9.22 -15.29 -5.32
CA LEU A 104 8.09 -15.64 -4.45
C LEU A 104 6.90 -16.14 -5.26
N THR A 105 6.30 -17.23 -4.80
CA THR A 105 5.02 -17.74 -5.30
C THR A 105 3.88 -16.94 -4.68
N VAL A 106 3.78 -15.66 -5.04
CA VAL A 106 2.70 -14.76 -4.63
C VAL A 106 1.95 -14.26 -5.86
N PRO A 107 0.64 -13.99 -5.76
CA PRO A 107 -0.10 -13.33 -6.82
C PRO A 107 0.59 -12.01 -7.21
N ASN A 108 1.07 -11.93 -8.45
CA ASN A 108 1.90 -10.84 -8.94
C ASN A 108 1.45 -10.32 -10.32
N LYS A 109 0.27 -10.72 -10.79
CA LYS A 109 -0.32 -10.23 -12.04
C LYS A 109 -1.29 -9.10 -11.75
N ALA A 110 -1.38 -8.16 -12.69
CA ALA A 110 -2.30 -7.03 -12.67
C ALA A 110 -2.82 -6.72 -14.08
N TRP A 111 -4.01 -6.17 -14.17
CA TRP A 111 -4.63 -5.63 -15.37
C TRP A 111 -4.22 -4.18 -15.55
N VAL A 112 -3.38 -3.94 -16.56
CA VAL A 112 -2.61 -2.71 -16.71
C VAL A 112 -2.57 -2.26 -18.16
N ILE A 113 -2.21 -1.01 -18.40
CA ILE A 113 -2.12 -0.43 -19.74
C ILE A 113 -1.09 -1.22 -20.57
N LYS A 114 -1.51 -1.58 -21.80
CA LYS A 114 -0.65 -2.26 -22.78
C LYS A 114 0.58 -1.42 -23.10
N GLN A 115 1.71 -2.08 -23.34
CA GLN A 115 2.95 -1.37 -23.72
C GLN A 115 2.81 -0.59 -25.04
N SER A 116 2.02 -1.08 -26.00
CA SER A 116 1.75 -0.39 -27.26
C SER A 116 0.97 0.92 -27.05
N VAL A 117 -0.01 0.89 -26.14
CA VAL A 117 -0.80 2.06 -25.73
C VAL A 117 0.08 3.06 -25.00
N ALA A 118 0.88 2.59 -24.04
CA ALA A 118 1.87 3.39 -23.34
C ALA A 118 2.83 4.13 -24.31
N LYS A 119 3.36 3.44 -25.34
CA LYS A 119 4.19 4.05 -26.38
C LYS A 119 3.45 5.13 -27.16
N ARG A 120 2.19 4.88 -27.54
CA ARG A 120 1.31 5.85 -28.24
C ARG A 120 1.10 7.11 -27.39
N LEU A 121 0.83 6.95 -26.10
CA LEU A 121 0.62 8.05 -25.16
C LEU A 121 1.89 8.88 -24.95
N VAL A 122 3.04 8.22 -24.76
CA VAL A 122 4.34 8.91 -24.63
C VAL A 122 4.70 9.67 -25.91
N LYS A 123 4.37 9.13 -27.09
CA LYS A 123 4.57 9.83 -28.36
C LYS A 123 3.69 11.07 -28.49
N ALA A 124 2.43 10.99 -28.05
CA ALA A 124 1.49 12.12 -28.06
C ALA A 124 1.84 13.19 -27.01
N TYR A 125 2.44 12.79 -25.88
CA TYR A 125 2.83 13.67 -24.78
C TYR A 125 4.31 13.45 -24.42
N PRO A 126 5.28 13.90 -25.25
CA PRO A 126 6.69 13.60 -25.04
C PRO A 126 7.22 14.11 -23.69
N PRO A 127 7.89 13.27 -22.87
CA PRO A 127 8.48 13.66 -21.59
C PRO A 127 9.82 14.37 -21.83
N LYS A 128 9.79 15.69 -21.93
CA LYS A 128 10.95 16.50 -22.35
C LYS A 128 12.11 16.44 -21.37
N LYS A 129 11.86 16.31 -20.06
CA LYS A 129 12.93 16.19 -19.06
C LYS A 129 13.55 14.80 -19.08
N VAL A 130 12.74 13.74 -19.25
CA VAL A 130 13.27 12.37 -19.46
C VAL A 130 14.14 12.33 -20.71
N MET A 131 13.66 12.90 -21.82
CA MET A 131 14.43 12.99 -23.07
C MET A 131 15.76 13.72 -22.86
N LYS A 132 15.76 14.87 -22.15
CA LYS A 132 16.98 15.62 -21.84
C LYS A 132 17.95 14.81 -20.98
N GLN A 133 17.45 14.15 -19.94
CA GLN A 133 18.25 13.31 -19.03
C GLN A 133 18.97 12.19 -19.78
N LEU A 134 18.29 11.61 -20.79
CA LEU A 134 18.81 10.50 -21.59
C LEU A 134 19.51 10.93 -22.89
N GLY A 135 19.65 12.24 -23.14
CA GLY A 135 20.34 12.75 -24.33
C GLY A 135 19.57 12.63 -25.65
N TYR A 136 18.25 12.45 -25.63
CA TYR A 136 17.43 12.32 -26.84
C TYR A 136 16.81 13.64 -27.29
N LYS A 137 16.92 13.94 -28.59
CA LYS A 137 16.22 15.07 -29.24
C LYS A 137 14.87 14.68 -29.85
N SER A 138 14.67 13.40 -30.15
CA SER A 138 13.45 12.86 -30.77
C SER A 138 12.81 11.77 -29.88
N VAL A 139 11.48 11.86 -29.71
CA VAL A 139 10.71 10.86 -28.96
C VAL A 139 10.71 9.51 -29.68
N ASP A 140 10.69 9.50 -31.02
CA ASP A 140 10.74 8.26 -31.79
C ASP A 140 12.09 7.55 -31.62
N SER A 141 13.20 8.29 -31.60
CA SER A 141 14.53 7.70 -31.35
C SER A 141 14.64 7.11 -29.94
N MET A 142 14.09 7.80 -28.93
CA MET A 142 14.05 7.34 -27.55
C MET A 142 13.20 6.06 -27.42
N LEU A 143 11.99 6.05 -27.99
CA LEU A 143 11.07 4.90 -27.94
C LEU A 143 11.58 3.65 -28.69
N LYS A 144 12.54 3.81 -29.60
CA LYS A 144 13.21 2.70 -30.30
C LYS A 144 14.34 2.06 -29.48
N ARG A 145 14.94 2.79 -28.53
CA ARG A 145 16.17 2.38 -27.83
C ARG A 145 15.95 2.10 -26.33
N GLU A 146 14.97 2.76 -25.74
CA GLU A 146 14.69 2.68 -24.31
C GLU A 146 13.45 1.81 -24.02
N SER A 147 13.43 1.20 -22.84
CA SER A 147 12.27 0.48 -22.33
C SER A 147 11.12 1.44 -22.01
N ILE A 148 9.94 1.23 -22.61
CA ILE A 148 8.75 2.04 -22.30
C ILE A 148 8.37 1.97 -20.81
N THR A 149 8.58 0.81 -20.18
CA THR A 149 8.35 0.61 -18.76
C THR A 149 9.22 1.57 -17.95
N GLU A 150 10.51 1.65 -18.24
CA GLU A 150 11.44 2.54 -17.54
C GLU A 150 11.14 4.02 -17.83
N LEU A 151 10.83 4.37 -19.08
CA LEU A 151 10.53 5.76 -19.47
C LEU A 151 9.35 6.35 -18.71
N ILE A 152 8.24 5.62 -18.60
CA ILE A 152 7.05 6.10 -17.86
C ILE A 152 7.34 6.13 -16.35
N ALA A 153 8.04 5.11 -15.86
CA ALA A 153 8.43 5.01 -14.47
C ALA A 153 9.30 6.21 -14.04
N VAL A 154 10.27 6.59 -14.87
CA VAL A 154 11.15 7.75 -14.62
C VAL A 154 10.42 9.09 -14.81
N ALA A 155 9.48 9.18 -15.75
CA ALA A 155 8.68 10.38 -15.94
C ALA A 155 7.93 10.80 -14.66
N ARG A 156 7.53 9.83 -13.82
CA ARG A 156 6.83 10.07 -12.54
C ARG A 156 7.55 11.03 -11.61
N PHE A 157 8.88 11.00 -11.57
CA PHE A 157 9.68 11.84 -10.68
C PHE A 157 10.49 12.92 -11.40
N LEU A 158 10.78 12.76 -12.70
CA LEU A 158 11.47 13.78 -13.49
C LEU A 158 10.55 14.89 -13.99
N GLU A 159 9.37 14.52 -14.50
CA GLU A 159 8.48 15.47 -15.15
C GLU A 159 7.76 16.39 -14.16
N THR A 160 7.23 17.51 -14.67
CA THR A 160 6.50 18.47 -13.82
C THR A 160 5.13 17.93 -13.44
N LYS A 161 4.55 18.41 -12.33
CA LYS A 161 3.16 18.12 -11.95
C LYS A 161 2.18 18.48 -13.08
N THR A 162 2.42 19.57 -13.80
CA THR A 162 1.63 19.98 -14.97
C THR A 162 1.72 18.97 -16.12
N TRP A 163 2.91 18.44 -16.40
CA TRP A 163 3.05 17.36 -17.39
C TRP A 163 2.36 16.09 -16.91
N MET A 164 2.58 15.66 -15.66
CA MET A 164 1.96 14.47 -15.08
C MET A 164 0.42 14.54 -15.14
N ASN A 165 -0.16 15.67 -14.76
CA ASN A 165 -1.61 15.85 -14.81
C ASN A 165 -2.14 15.78 -16.25
N ARG A 166 -1.45 16.36 -17.23
CA ARG A 166 -1.84 16.27 -18.65
C ARG A 166 -1.69 14.85 -19.19
N PHE A 167 -0.62 14.16 -18.80
CA PHE A 167 -0.37 12.77 -19.19
C PHE A 167 -1.46 11.85 -18.64
N ILE A 168 -1.79 11.94 -17.35
CA ILE A 168 -2.86 11.15 -16.74
C ILE A 168 -4.21 11.51 -17.38
N LYS A 169 -4.53 12.80 -17.59
CA LYS A 169 -5.78 13.21 -18.27
C LYS A 169 -5.93 12.66 -19.69
N SER A 170 -4.85 12.31 -20.36
CA SER A 170 -4.92 11.65 -21.68
C SER A 170 -5.57 10.26 -21.60
N TYR A 171 -5.62 9.66 -20.41
CA TYR A 171 -6.23 8.36 -20.18
C TYR A 171 -7.77 8.37 -20.27
N ASN A 172 -8.42 9.54 -20.30
CA ASN A 172 -9.88 9.66 -20.52
C ASN A 172 -10.37 8.97 -21.80
N LYS A 173 -9.48 8.79 -22.78
CA LYS A 173 -9.79 8.14 -24.07
C LYS A 173 -9.54 6.63 -24.07
N LEU A 174 -9.01 6.06 -22.98
CA LEU A 174 -8.71 4.64 -22.90
C LEU A 174 -9.97 3.81 -22.69
N ARG A 175 -9.98 2.62 -23.28
CA ARG A 175 -11.04 1.62 -23.14
C ARG A 175 -10.47 0.37 -22.46
N SER A 176 -11.34 -0.53 -22.01
CA SER A 176 -10.94 -1.83 -21.45
C SER A 176 -10.01 -2.61 -22.40
N SER A 177 -10.20 -2.49 -23.72
CA SER A 177 -9.35 -3.13 -24.73
C SER A 177 -7.92 -2.57 -24.82
N ASP A 178 -7.62 -1.42 -24.20
CA ASP A 178 -6.27 -0.86 -24.08
C ASP A 178 -5.44 -1.50 -22.94
N PHE A 179 -6.03 -2.42 -22.17
CA PHE A 179 -5.42 -3.07 -21.02
C PHE A 179 -5.12 -4.55 -21.27
N GLU A 180 -4.15 -5.08 -20.53
CA GLU A 180 -3.73 -6.48 -20.56
C GLU A 180 -3.41 -6.98 -19.15
N ILE A 181 -3.53 -8.29 -18.93
CA ILE A 181 -3.03 -8.92 -17.71
C ILE A 181 -1.53 -9.15 -17.88
N ARG A 182 -0.72 -8.60 -16.97
CA ARG A 182 0.74 -8.71 -17.00
C ARG A 182 1.30 -8.83 -15.58
N THR A 183 2.45 -9.50 -15.45
CA THR A 183 3.22 -9.52 -14.20
C THR A 183 3.70 -8.11 -13.83
N ILE A 184 3.53 -7.75 -12.58
CA ILE A 184 4.00 -6.49 -11.98
C ILE A 184 5.53 -6.49 -12.01
N LYS A 185 6.12 -5.40 -12.49
CA LYS A 185 7.57 -5.27 -12.64
C LYS A 185 8.17 -4.45 -11.51
N ILE A 186 9.18 -5.00 -10.85
CA ILE A 186 10.03 -4.26 -9.91
C ILE A 186 11.26 -3.76 -10.69
N LEU A 187 11.49 -2.45 -10.69
CA LEU A 187 12.62 -1.82 -11.35
C LEU A 187 13.56 -1.21 -10.30
N VAL A 188 14.79 -1.71 -10.25
CA VAL A 188 15.89 -1.01 -9.55
C VAL A 188 16.50 -0.06 -10.57
N LEU A 189 16.37 1.24 -10.33
CA LEU A 189 16.90 2.23 -11.26
C LEU A 189 18.42 2.33 -11.14
N ASP A 190 19.06 2.54 -12.30
CA ASP A 190 20.49 2.70 -12.38
C ASP A 190 20.95 3.99 -11.68
N GLU A 191 21.93 3.85 -10.78
CA GLU A 191 22.47 4.97 -10.00
C GLU A 191 23.13 6.01 -10.91
N GLN A 192 23.92 5.57 -11.90
CA GLN A 192 24.66 6.48 -12.78
C GLN A 192 23.72 7.34 -13.63
N ARG A 193 22.59 6.77 -14.07
CA ARG A 193 21.60 7.46 -14.91
C ARG A 193 20.68 8.39 -14.11
N TYR A 194 20.35 8.07 -12.86
CA TYR A 194 19.20 8.71 -12.19
C TYR A 194 19.43 9.24 -10.78
N LYS A 195 20.59 9.01 -10.14
CA LYS A 195 20.84 9.43 -8.75
C LYS A 195 20.45 10.87 -8.47
N ASP A 196 21.07 11.83 -9.15
CA ASP A 196 20.85 13.26 -8.89
C ASP A 196 19.42 13.71 -9.20
N SER A 197 18.86 13.11 -10.25
CA SER A 197 17.50 13.39 -10.73
C SER A 197 16.42 12.90 -9.76
N ALA A 198 16.68 11.81 -9.03
CA ALA A 198 15.73 11.23 -8.08
C ALA A 198 15.71 11.97 -6.73
N LEU A 199 16.80 12.66 -6.35
CA LEU A 199 16.97 13.27 -5.03
C LEU A 199 15.81 14.17 -4.61
N ASN A 200 15.42 15.09 -5.48
CA ASN A 200 14.34 16.04 -5.19
C ASN A 200 13.00 15.35 -4.94
N TYR A 201 12.76 14.22 -5.61
CA TYR A 201 11.55 13.43 -5.42
C TYR A 201 11.61 12.67 -4.10
N ILE A 202 12.71 11.98 -3.83
CA ILE A 202 12.95 11.22 -2.59
C ILE A 202 12.83 12.15 -1.37
N TYR A 203 13.42 13.34 -1.42
CA TYR A 203 13.39 14.29 -0.30
C TYR A 203 11.98 14.79 0.03
N LYS A 204 11.12 14.90 -1.00
CA LYS A 204 9.71 15.28 -0.86
C LYS A 204 8.85 14.12 -0.37
N GLN A 205 9.05 12.92 -0.92
CA GLN A 205 8.26 11.73 -0.56
C GLN A 205 8.71 11.07 0.75
N LYS A 206 9.93 11.37 1.23
CA LYS A 206 10.56 10.76 2.42
C LYS A 206 10.81 9.25 2.31
N HIS A 207 10.75 8.69 1.10
CA HIS A 207 11.13 7.32 0.80
C HIS A 207 11.63 7.19 -0.65
N ASN A 208 12.37 6.12 -0.95
CA ASN A 208 12.99 5.88 -2.26
C ASN A 208 12.24 4.85 -3.12
N ILE A 209 11.06 4.42 -2.69
CA ILE A 209 10.25 3.46 -3.45
C ILE A 209 9.02 4.17 -3.96
N THR A 210 8.59 3.95 -5.20
CA THR A 210 7.33 4.49 -5.72
C THR A 210 6.72 3.50 -6.69
N HIS A 211 5.51 3.75 -7.17
CA HIS A 211 4.82 2.81 -8.05
C HIS A 211 3.88 3.51 -9.03
N LEU A 212 3.51 2.78 -10.09
CA LEU A 212 2.54 3.18 -11.11
C LEU A 212 1.48 2.07 -11.21
N LYS A 213 0.32 2.36 -10.65
CA LYS A 213 -0.80 1.42 -10.50
C LYS A 213 -1.30 0.94 -11.87
N GLU A 214 -1.43 1.88 -12.79
CA GLU A 214 -1.96 1.68 -14.14
C GLU A 214 -0.98 0.99 -15.10
N HIS A 215 0.32 0.93 -14.75
CA HIS A 215 1.34 0.23 -15.56
C HIS A 215 1.87 -1.05 -14.90
N GLY A 216 1.52 -1.29 -13.64
CA GLY A 216 2.01 -2.42 -12.85
C GLY A 216 3.51 -2.36 -12.64
N ILE A 217 4.01 -1.20 -12.17
CA ILE A 217 5.45 -0.97 -11.96
C ILE A 217 5.68 -0.52 -10.53
N ILE A 218 6.66 -1.12 -9.87
CA ILE A 218 7.25 -0.64 -8.61
C ILE A 218 8.69 -0.21 -8.93
N LEU A 219 9.05 0.99 -8.51
CA LEU A 219 10.38 1.56 -8.66
C LEU A 219 11.11 1.59 -7.34
N ILE A 220 12.38 1.19 -7.36
CA ILE A 220 13.36 1.44 -6.31
C ILE A 220 14.34 2.49 -6.86
N LEU A 221 14.25 3.69 -6.32
CA LEU A 221 15.10 4.82 -6.69
C LEU A 221 16.46 4.72 -5.97
N PRO A 222 17.57 5.06 -6.64
CA PRO A 222 18.88 5.12 -6.02
C PRO A 222 18.90 6.20 -4.91
N LEU A 223 19.55 5.88 -3.79
CA LEU A 223 19.79 6.83 -2.71
C LEU A 223 21.21 7.40 -2.80
N PRO A 224 21.46 8.64 -2.32
CA PRO A 224 22.79 9.24 -2.26
C PRO A 224 23.66 8.67 -1.12
N ILE A 225 23.42 7.44 -0.68
CA ILE A 225 24.14 6.78 0.40
C ILE A 225 24.53 5.36 -0.04
N LYS A 226 25.68 4.89 0.45
CA LYS A 226 26.15 3.53 0.16
C LYS A 226 25.59 2.49 1.12
N TYR A 227 25.32 2.87 2.36
CA TYR A 227 24.88 1.98 3.43
C TYR A 227 23.65 2.59 4.11
N MET A 228 22.74 1.73 4.55
CA MET A 228 21.51 2.13 5.22
C MET A 228 21.15 1.06 6.25
N ARG A 229 21.07 1.48 7.52
CA ARG A 229 20.68 0.62 8.62
C ARG A 229 19.26 0.08 8.38
N GLY A 230 19.03 -1.21 8.57
CA GLY A 230 17.68 -1.80 8.47
C GLY A 230 17.05 -1.71 7.07
N SER A 231 17.86 -1.60 6.01
CA SER A 231 17.39 -1.44 4.64
C SER A 231 16.45 -2.56 4.20
N ILE A 232 16.81 -3.83 4.44
CA ILE A 232 16.06 -5.00 3.99
C ILE A 232 14.69 -5.06 4.69
N ILE A 233 14.68 -5.00 6.02
CA ILE A 233 13.45 -5.08 6.83
C ILE A 233 12.51 -3.88 6.63
N THR A 234 13.00 -2.79 6.03
CA THR A 234 12.20 -1.62 5.69
C THR A 234 11.67 -1.70 4.24
N ILE A 235 12.56 -1.95 3.27
CA ILE A 235 12.26 -1.82 1.84
C ILE A 235 11.46 -3.02 1.32
N MET A 236 11.77 -4.23 1.77
CA MET A 236 11.10 -5.44 1.30
C MET A 236 9.59 -5.44 1.62
N PRO A 237 9.14 -5.20 2.87
CA PRO A 237 7.71 -5.06 3.14
C PRO A 237 7.06 -3.89 2.41
N MET A 238 7.75 -2.77 2.17
CA MET A 238 7.20 -1.68 1.34
C MET A 238 6.92 -2.11 -0.10
N ILE A 239 7.80 -2.91 -0.72
CA ILE A 239 7.58 -3.42 -2.07
C ILE A 239 6.41 -4.41 -2.09
N LEU A 240 6.34 -5.31 -1.12
CA LEU A 240 5.21 -6.24 -0.98
C LEU A 240 3.88 -5.50 -0.75
N HIS A 241 3.91 -4.41 0.02
CA HIS A 241 2.77 -3.51 0.18
C HIS A 241 2.33 -2.89 -1.16
N TYR A 242 3.27 -2.35 -1.95
CA TYR A 242 2.95 -1.81 -3.26
C TYR A 242 2.52 -2.86 -4.29
N LEU A 243 2.99 -4.11 -4.16
CA LEU A 243 2.51 -5.22 -4.97
C LEU A 243 1.00 -5.44 -4.73
N ASN A 244 0.59 -5.47 -3.46
CA ASN A 244 -0.82 -5.56 -3.08
C ASN A 244 -1.61 -4.33 -3.51
N GLU A 245 -1.04 -3.13 -3.40
CA GLU A 245 -1.70 -1.91 -3.83
C GLU A 245 -1.96 -1.90 -5.34
N ILE A 246 -0.98 -2.27 -6.17
CA ILE A 246 -1.19 -2.37 -7.61
C ILE A 246 -2.29 -3.39 -7.94
N ARG A 247 -2.29 -4.55 -7.28
CA ARG A 247 -3.33 -5.57 -7.47
C ARG A 247 -4.72 -5.07 -7.07
N SER A 248 -4.80 -4.34 -5.95
CA SER A 248 -6.02 -3.68 -5.47
C SER A 248 -6.63 -2.76 -6.53
N TYR A 249 -5.81 -1.89 -7.13
CA TYR A 249 -6.30 -0.95 -8.14
C TYR A 249 -6.58 -1.64 -9.47
N SER A 250 -5.80 -2.66 -9.82
CA SER A 250 -6.10 -3.52 -10.97
C SER A 250 -7.49 -4.15 -10.85
N ALA A 251 -7.83 -4.71 -9.68
CA ALA A 251 -9.16 -5.27 -9.42
C ALA A 251 -10.25 -4.19 -9.52
N PHE A 252 -10.00 -3.01 -8.93
CA PHE A 252 -10.93 -1.87 -9.05
C PHE A 252 -11.16 -1.48 -10.51
N PHE A 253 -10.10 -1.31 -11.31
CA PHE A 253 -10.24 -0.93 -12.72
C PHE A 253 -10.95 -2.02 -13.54
N LYS A 254 -10.67 -3.30 -13.28
CA LYS A 254 -11.40 -4.42 -13.89
C LYS A 254 -12.90 -4.38 -13.57
N MET A 255 -13.26 -4.07 -12.32
CA MET A 255 -14.66 -3.95 -11.89
C MET A 255 -15.38 -2.81 -12.61
N GLN A 256 -14.66 -1.73 -12.92
CA GLN A 256 -15.22 -0.54 -13.60
C GLN A 256 -15.16 -0.63 -15.13
N GLN A 257 -14.67 -1.74 -15.71
CA GLN A 257 -14.25 -1.79 -17.12
C GLN A 257 -15.38 -1.67 -18.16
N VAL A 258 -16.62 -1.98 -17.75
CA VAL A 258 -17.81 -1.92 -18.62
C VAL A 258 -18.48 -0.55 -18.62
N ARG A 259 -18.05 0.36 -17.74
CA ARG A 259 -18.65 1.69 -17.67
C ARG A 259 -18.35 2.50 -18.93
N SER A 260 -19.37 3.16 -19.46
CA SER A 260 -19.23 4.08 -20.60
C SER A 260 -18.21 5.21 -20.33
N ASN A 261 -18.06 5.62 -19.07
CA ASN A 261 -17.08 6.61 -18.61
C ASN A 261 -15.82 6.01 -17.95
N PHE A 262 -15.44 4.76 -18.25
CA PHE A 262 -14.28 4.07 -17.66
C PHE A 262 -12.99 4.92 -17.64
N GLY A 263 -12.68 5.61 -18.73
CA GLY A 263 -11.49 6.47 -18.81
C GLY A 263 -11.51 7.61 -17.80
N GLU A 264 -12.68 8.18 -17.49
CA GLU A 264 -12.82 9.23 -16.48
C GLU A 264 -12.64 8.66 -15.07
N VAL A 265 -13.23 7.49 -14.80
CA VAL A 265 -13.06 6.77 -13.53
C VAL A 265 -11.58 6.48 -13.27
N LEU A 266 -10.85 6.03 -14.30
CA LEU A 266 -9.41 5.79 -14.24
C LEU A 266 -8.65 7.08 -13.90
N VAL A 267 -8.94 8.19 -14.58
CA VAL A 267 -8.25 9.47 -14.35
C VAL A 267 -8.54 10.03 -12.95
N ASP A 268 -9.80 10.02 -12.53
CA ASP A 268 -10.19 10.49 -11.20
C ASP A 268 -9.51 9.66 -10.11
N THR A 269 -9.52 8.32 -10.25
CA THR A 269 -8.88 7.41 -9.30
C THR A 269 -7.37 7.66 -9.19
N LEU A 270 -6.67 7.91 -10.29
CA LEU A 270 -5.22 8.14 -10.28
C LEU A 270 -4.83 9.52 -9.73
N LEU A 271 -5.72 10.52 -9.83
CA LEU A 271 -5.46 11.88 -9.36
C LEU A 271 -5.95 12.15 -7.94
N ASN A 272 -7.08 11.55 -7.55
CA ASN A 272 -7.81 11.85 -6.32
C ASN A 272 -7.95 10.66 -5.35
N ASP A 273 -7.49 9.47 -5.75
CA ASP A 273 -7.65 8.21 -5.02
C ASP A 273 -9.12 7.75 -4.88
N PRO A 274 -9.42 6.44 -4.80
CA PRO A 274 -10.79 5.92 -4.72
C PRO A 274 -11.33 6.00 -3.28
N HIS A 275 -11.35 7.22 -2.73
CA HIS A 275 -11.83 7.50 -1.38
C HIS A 275 -13.36 7.43 -1.28
N LYS A 276 -14.09 7.37 -2.42
CA LYS A 276 -15.55 7.28 -2.52
C LYS A 276 -16.02 5.95 -3.13
N ALA A 277 -15.28 4.87 -2.90
CA ALA A 277 -15.59 3.58 -3.52
C ALA A 277 -16.89 2.96 -2.98
N GLY A 278 -17.26 3.29 -1.75
CA GLY A 278 -18.55 2.95 -1.16
C GLY A 278 -18.89 3.89 0.00
N ARG A 279 -20.11 3.79 0.52
CA ARG A 279 -20.59 4.58 1.65
C ARG A 279 -21.24 3.69 2.70
N ILE A 280 -20.84 3.87 3.95
CA ILE A 280 -21.44 3.19 5.10
C ILE A 280 -21.84 4.23 6.12
N GLY A 281 -23.10 4.22 6.53
CA GLY A 281 -23.60 5.16 7.52
C GLY A 281 -23.37 6.64 7.16
N GLY A 282 -23.30 6.99 5.88
CA GLY A 282 -23.02 8.35 5.38
C GLY A 282 -21.55 8.74 5.33
N GLN A 283 -20.63 7.84 5.72
CA GLN A 283 -19.19 8.03 5.60
C GLN A 283 -18.67 7.39 4.31
N ASP A 284 -17.81 8.11 3.59
CA ASP A 284 -17.11 7.59 2.41
C ASP A 284 -16.07 6.55 2.86
N ILE A 285 -16.07 5.39 2.22
CA ILE A 285 -15.17 4.26 2.48
C ILE A 285 -14.21 4.12 1.32
N HIS A 286 -12.92 4.06 1.66
CA HIS A 286 -11.86 3.86 0.69
C HIS A 286 -11.87 2.43 0.14
N TRP A 287 -11.64 2.27 -1.18
CA TRP A 287 -11.64 0.97 -1.87
C TRP A 287 -10.80 -0.11 -1.16
N ARG A 288 -9.62 0.25 -0.67
CA ARG A 288 -8.72 -0.66 0.06
C ARG A 288 -9.42 -1.40 1.21
N ILE A 289 -10.35 -0.75 1.93
CA ILE A 289 -11.07 -1.35 3.05
C ILE A 289 -12.09 -2.38 2.53
N ILE A 290 -12.81 -2.03 1.46
CA ILE A 290 -13.75 -2.91 0.76
C ILE A 290 -13.01 -4.16 0.24
N GLN A 291 -11.90 -3.96 -0.47
CA GLN A 291 -11.10 -5.06 -1.01
C GLN A 291 -10.54 -5.95 0.10
N GLN A 292 -10.01 -5.38 1.18
CA GLN A 292 -9.50 -6.16 2.31
C GLN A 292 -10.60 -6.99 2.99
N HIS A 293 -11.83 -6.48 3.03
CA HIS A 293 -12.95 -7.20 3.61
C HIS A 293 -13.31 -8.43 2.76
N PHE A 294 -13.70 -8.21 1.50
CA PHE A 294 -14.13 -9.30 0.61
C PHE A 294 -13.00 -10.23 0.17
N GLY A 295 -11.77 -9.71 0.06
CA GLY A 295 -10.60 -10.52 -0.32
C GLY A 295 -10.11 -11.50 0.75
N ASN A 296 -10.64 -11.41 1.98
CA ASN A 296 -10.34 -12.32 3.09
C ASN A 296 -11.50 -13.29 3.40
N GLN A 297 -12.64 -13.19 2.69
CA GLN A 297 -13.80 -14.05 2.85
C GLN A 297 -13.78 -15.24 1.90
N ASP A 298 -14.65 -16.23 2.14
CA ASP A 298 -14.92 -17.27 1.17
C ASP A 298 -15.59 -16.67 -0.07
N SER A 299 -15.00 -16.89 -1.24
CA SER A 299 -15.49 -16.42 -2.53
C SER A 299 -16.92 -16.87 -2.86
N THR A 300 -17.43 -17.90 -2.19
CA THR A 300 -18.81 -18.36 -2.38
C THR A 300 -19.85 -17.50 -1.67
N MET A 301 -19.47 -16.60 -0.76
CA MET A 301 -20.44 -15.77 -0.03
C MET A 301 -21.03 -14.65 -0.87
N HIS A 302 -20.25 -14.08 -1.79
CA HIS A 302 -20.67 -12.98 -2.67
C HIS A 302 -20.26 -13.19 -4.13
N PRO A 303 -20.75 -14.25 -4.81
CA PRO A 303 -20.41 -14.54 -6.20
C PRO A 303 -20.72 -13.37 -7.14
N GLU A 304 -21.73 -12.57 -6.83
CA GLU A 304 -22.14 -11.38 -7.59
C GLU A 304 -21.07 -10.29 -7.67
N LEU A 305 -20.11 -10.23 -6.74
CA LEU A 305 -18.99 -9.27 -6.80
C LEU A 305 -17.92 -9.67 -7.82
N PHE A 306 -17.89 -10.95 -8.21
CA PHE A 306 -16.83 -11.54 -9.01
C PHE A 306 -17.24 -11.74 -10.49
N GLU A 307 -18.53 -11.89 -10.76
CA GLU A 307 -19.00 -12.13 -12.12
C GLU A 307 -19.28 -10.82 -12.91
N PRO A 308 -19.03 -10.78 -14.23
CA PRO A 308 -18.28 -11.76 -15.04
C PRO A 308 -16.77 -11.44 -15.15
N HIS A 309 -16.29 -10.40 -14.46
CA HIS A 309 -15.05 -9.70 -14.84
C HIS A 309 -13.93 -9.69 -13.79
N VAL A 310 -14.23 -9.97 -12.53
CA VAL A 310 -13.30 -9.88 -11.41
C VAL A 310 -13.16 -11.26 -10.78
N GLN A 311 -12.02 -11.90 -10.88
CA GLN A 311 -11.88 -13.23 -10.28
C GLN A 311 -11.64 -13.10 -8.76
N PRO A 312 -11.96 -14.11 -7.94
CA PRO A 312 -11.61 -14.12 -6.52
C PRO A 312 -10.12 -13.80 -6.26
N GLU A 313 -9.24 -14.29 -7.13
CA GLU A 313 -7.80 -14.00 -7.06
C GLU A 313 -7.45 -12.53 -7.33
N ASP A 314 -8.34 -11.74 -7.92
CA ASP A 314 -8.13 -10.30 -8.10
C ASP A 314 -8.33 -9.55 -6.76
N LEU A 315 -9.25 -10.01 -5.90
CA LEU A 315 -9.45 -9.44 -4.57
C LEU A 315 -8.53 -10.04 -3.51
N TYR A 316 -7.95 -11.22 -3.75
CA TYR A 316 -7.05 -11.89 -2.81
C TYR A 316 -5.97 -10.95 -2.29
N TRP A 317 -6.01 -10.70 -0.99
CA TRP A 317 -5.10 -9.79 -0.30
C TRP A 317 -4.34 -10.55 0.77
N ARG A 318 -3.02 -10.37 0.81
CA ARG A 318 -2.17 -10.98 1.83
C ARG A 318 -1.27 -9.92 2.43
N ARG A 319 -1.24 -9.83 3.76
CA ARG A 319 -0.33 -8.93 4.48
C ARG A 319 1.12 -9.15 4.04
N ALA A 320 1.87 -8.06 3.89
CA ALA A 320 3.28 -8.13 3.50
C ALA A 320 4.08 -8.94 4.53
N GLU A 321 3.77 -8.74 5.80
CA GLU A 321 4.27 -9.47 6.96
C GLU A 321 4.04 -10.97 6.83
N SER A 322 2.87 -11.36 6.30
CA SER A 322 2.52 -12.77 6.10
C SER A 322 3.29 -13.45 4.95
N ILE A 323 3.94 -12.67 4.10
CA ILE A 323 4.84 -13.18 3.05
C ILE A 323 6.26 -13.22 3.61
N LEU A 324 6.66 -12.23 4.40
CA LEU A 324 7.98 -12.18 5.02
C LEU A 324 8.25 -13.38 5.93
N TYR A 325 7.26 -13.88 6.70
CA TYR A 325 7.48 -15.08 7.52
C TYR A 325 7.76 -16.34 6.69
N LEU A 326 7.33 -16.40 5.42
CA LEU A 326 7.63 -17.53 4.54
C LEU A 326 9.11 -17.56 4.17
N ILE A 327 9.77 -16.39 4.22
CA ILE A 327 11.18 -16.21 3.90
C ILE A 327 12.01 -16.37 5.16
N GLU A 328 11.60 -15.74 6.25
CA GLU A 328 12.27 -15.78 7.55
C GLU A 328 11.25 -15.99 8.67
N PRO A 329 11.11 -17.22 9.22
CA PRO A 329 10.13 -17.56 10.24
C PRO A 329 10.19 -16.71 11.52
N ALA A 330 11.36 -16.17 11.90
CA ALA A 330 11.50 -15.29 13.06
C ALA A 330 10.63 -14.01 12.93
N LEU A 331 10.32 -13.58 11.71
CA LEU A 331 9.44 -12.44 11.47
C LEU A 331 7.99 -12.69 11.88
N LYS A 332 7.60 -13.92 12.21
CA LYS A 332 6.27 -14.26 12.74
C LYS A 332 5.92 -13.50 14.03
N PHE A 333 6.93 -13.04 14.79
CA PHE A 333 6.71 -12.14 15.93
C PHE A 333 5.80 -10.95 15.56
N TRP A 334 5.97 -10.39 14.36
CA TRP A 334 5.29 -9.16 13.91
C TRP A 334 3.89 -9.40 13.32
N GLU A 335 3.45 -10.66 13.23
CA GLU A 335 2.18 -11.01 12.60
C GLU A 335 0.98 -10.38 13.34
N ASN A 336 0.08 -9.76 12.57
CA ASN A 336 -1.13 -9.09 13.06
C ASN A 336 -0.90 -7.92 14.04
N LEU A 337 0.31 -7.34 14.09
CA LEU A 337 0.61 -6.19 14.97
C LEU A 337 0.48 -4.83 14.28
N ASP A 338 0.08 -4.79 13.01
CA ASP A 338 0.06 -3.59 12.17
C ASP A 338 -0.81 -2.45 12.70
N TYR A 339 -1.82 -2.75 13.53
CA TYR A 339 -2.71 -1.78 14.18
C TYR A 339 -2.51 -1.67 15.70
N VAL A 340 -1.54 -2.40 16.26
CA VAL A 340 -1.34 -2.52 17.71
C VAL A 340 -0.34 -1.48 18.19
N ALA A 341 -0.70 -0.74 19.23
CA ALA A 341 0.20 0.16 19.92
C ALA A 341 -0.07 0.16 21.43
N SER A 342 1.00 0.28 22.21
CA SER A 342 0.96 0.46 23.65
C SER A 342 0.90 1.94 24.00
N LEU A 343 0.04 2.31 24.94
CA LEU A 343 -0.06 3.66 25.48
C LEU A 343 0.66 3.69 26.84
N HIS A 344 1.67 4.54 26.95
CA HIS A 344 2.39 4.83 28.19
C HIS A 344 2.21 6.30 28.58
N PRO A 345 2.48 6.67 29.85
CA PRO A 345 2.38 8.08 30.29
C PRO A 345 3.18 9.06 29.41
N ASP A 346 4.35 8.62 28.95
CA ASP A 346 5.30 9.46 28.23
C ASP A 346 5.25 9.29 26.70
N GLY A 347 4.35 8.45 26.17
CA GLY A 347 4.26 8.25 24.72
C GLY A 347 3.51 7.00 24.27
N ILE A 348 3.42 6.86 22.94
CA ILE A 348 2.79 5.72 22.27
C ILE A 348 3.88 4.87 21.63
N VAL A 349 3.92 3.57 21.90
CA VAL A 349 4.87 2.64 21.28
C VAL A 349 4.12 1.76 20.27
N PRO A 350 4.38 1.87 18.96
CA PRO A 350 3.80 0.98 17.97
C PRO A 350 4.43 -0.41 18.07
N LEU A 351 3.65 -1.46 17.90
CA LEU A 351 4.13 -2.85 17.87
C LEU A 351 4.24 -3.39 16.44
N GLY A 352 3.76 -2.66 15.44
CA GLY A 352 3.81 -3.05 14.03
C GLY A 352 5.22 -3.03 13.44
N LEU A 353 5.50 -3.94 12.50
CA LEU A 353 6.79 -4.06 11.81
C LEU A 353 7.20 -2.76 11.12
N MET A 354 6.28 -2.16 10.35
CA MET A 354 6.60 -1.02 9.48
C MET A 354 7.03 0.23 10.26
N ASP A 355 6.32 0.58 11.33
CA ASP A 355 6.70 1.73 12.16
C ASP A 355 8.04 1.50 12.86
N ASN A 356 8.29 0.28 13.36
CA ASN A 356 9.53 -0.07 14.02
C ASN A 356 10.72 -0.13 13.03
N ALA A 357 10.52 -0.69 11.83
CA ALA A 357 11.54 -0.73 10.77
C ALA A 357 11.91 0.68 10.29
N VAL A 358 10.93 1.55 10.06
CA VAL A 358 11.17 2.94 9.67
C VAL A 358 11.88 3.71 10.79
N SER A 359 11.48 3.51 12.04
CA SER A 359 12.13 4.16 13.20
C SER A 359 13.59 3.72 13.34
N TYR A 360 13.84 2.41 13.20
CA TYR A 360 15.18 1.82 13.24
C TYR A 360 16.08 2.34 12.12
N CYS A 361 15.54 2.36 10.90
CA CYS A 361 16.25 2.80 9.71
C CYS A 361 16.67 4.27 9.79
N ASN A 362 15.80 5.12 10.33
CA ASN A 362 16.08 6.55 10.53
C ASN A 362 16.76 6.87 11.87
N SER A 363 17.07 5.86 12.70
CA SER A 363 17.66 6.02 14.03
C SER A 363 16.87 6.98 14.93
N LEU A 364 15.55 6.89 14.90
CA LEU A 364 14.67 7.72 15.71
C LEU A 364 14.79 7.35 17.19
N GLN A 365 14.73 8.34 18.06
CA GLN A 365 14.74 8.13 19.51
C GLN A 365 13.33 7.85 20.03
N TYR A 366 13.24 7.34 21.26
CA TYR A 366 11.96 7.23 21.96
C TYR A 366 11.29 8.63 22.04
N GLY A 367 9.99 8.68 21.77
CA GLY A 367 9.20 9.90 21.59
C GLY A 367 9.17 10.43 20.14
N GLN A 368 10.05 9.96 19.25
CA GLN A 368 10.13 10.40 17.85
C GLN A 368 9.79 9.29 16.84
N GLN A 369 9.45 8.10 17.33
CA GLN A 369 9.12 6.94 16.50
C GLN A 369 8.00 7.23 15.49
N SER A 370 8.04 6.49 14.38
CA SER A 370 6.96 6.50 13.40
C SER A 370 5.68 5.95 14.02
N LEU A 371 4.54 6.56 13.71
CA LEU A 371 3.20 6.10 14.13
C LEU A 371 2.24 6.04 12.94
N GLY A 372 2.72 6.38 11.74
CA GLY A 372 1.89 6.58 10.57
C GLY A 372 1.20 5.30 10.14
N TYR A 373 1.94 4.19 10.09
CA TYR A 373 1.41 2.91 9.63
C TYR A 373 0.40 2.34 10.63
N THR A 374 0.72 2.36 11.92
CA THR A 374 -0.17 1.92 13.00
C THR A 374 -1.48 2.69 12.96
N ARG A 375 -1.45 4.02 12.84
CA ARG A 375 -2.66 4.84 12.79
C ARG A 375 -3.52 4.54 11.57
N THR A 376 -2.91 4.39 10.40
CA THR A 376 -3.64 4.01 9.18
C THR A 376 -4.26 2.63 9.32
N SER A 377 -3.52 1.64 9.83
CA SER A 377 -4.01 0.28 10.00
C SER A 377 -5.10 0.19 11.08
N LEU A 378 -4.99 0.97 12.16
CA LEU A 378 -6.02 1.04 13.20
C LEU A 378 -7.32 1.64 12.66
N TRP A 379 -7.25 2.70 11.85
CA TRP A 379 -8.44 3.21 11.14
C TRP A 379 -9.07 2.14 10.25
N ASN A 380 -8.27 1.45 9.43
CA ASN A 380 -8.76 0.38 8.58
C ASN A 380 -9.40 -0.75 9.39
N LYS A 381 -8.80 -1.12 10.54
CA LYS A 381 -9.32 -2.14 11.45
C LYS A 381 -10.67 -1.73 12.04
N ILE A 382 -10.84 -0.48 12.46
CA ILE A 382 -12.12 0.05 12.94
C ILE A 382 -13.18 -0.06 11.85
N TYR A 383 -12.91 0.47 10.65
CA TYR A 383 -13.89 0.41 9.57
C TYR A 383 -14.24 -1.03 9.18
N ALA A 384 -13.24 -1.91 9.07
CA ALA A 384 -13.45 -3.32 8.71
C ALA A 384 -14.37 -4.06 9.69
N GLN A 385 -14.31 -3.75 11.00
CA GLN A 385 -15.22 -4.33 12.00
C GLN A 385 -16.68 -3.91 11.80
N TYR A 386 -16.90 -2.70 11.27
CA TYR A 386 -18.24 -2.23 10.91
C TYR A 386 -18.68 -2.74 9.54
N ILE A 387 -17.80 -2.84 8.53
CA ILE A 387 -18.18 -3.38 7.21
C ILE A 387 -18.70 -4.81 7.32
N GLY A 388 -18.05 -5.67 8.11
CA GLY A 388 -18.46 -7.07 8.28
C GLY A 388 -19.74 -7.28 9.07
N GLN A 389 -20.58 -6.25 9.20
CA GLN A 389 -21.95 -6.38 9.66
C GLN A 389 -22.85 -6.52 8.44
N GLU A 390 -23.73 -7.52 8.45
CA GLU A 390 -24.55 -7.93 7.30
C GLU A 390 -25.29 -6.76 6.62
N ASN A 391 -25.80 -5.80 7.40
CA ASN A 391 -26.48 -4.62 6.86
C ASN A 391 -25.56 -3.71 6.04
N PHE A 392 -24.33 -3.47 6.51
CA PHE A 392 -23.36 -2.64 5.83
C PHE A 392 -22.65 -3.36 4.69
N GLU A 393 -22.42 -4.66 4.85
CA GLU A 393 -21.93 -5.54 3.80
C GLU A 393 -22.90 -5.54 2.60
N ASN A 394 -24.19 -5.80 2.84
CA ASN A 394 -25.24 -5.71 1.82
C ASN A 394 -25.34 -4.31 1.20
N GLN A 395 -25.16 -3.25 2.01
CA GLN A 395 -25.17 -1.87 1.51
C GLN A 395 -23.99 -1.60 0.56
N ILE A 396 -22.80 -2.13 0.85
CA ILE A 396 -21.64 -2.01 -0.02
C ILE A 396 -21.83 -2.83 -1.29
N VAL A 397 -22.25 -4.09 -1.19
CA VAL A 397 -22.51 -4.96 -2.34
C VAL A 397 -23.53 -4.30 -3.28
N SER A 398 -24.64 -3.78 -2.73
CA SER A 398 -25.64 -3.06 -3.53
C SER A 398 -25.07 -1.82 -4.22
N GLN A 399 -24.19 -1.05 -3.57
CA GLN A 399 -23.57 0.13 -4.19
C GLN A 399 -22.59 -0.25 -5.29
N LEU A 400 -21.79 -1.29 -5.08
CA LEU A 400 -20.89 -1.81 -6.11
C LEU A 400 -21.68 -2.31 -7.32
N ASN A 401 -22.75 -3.08 -7.08
CA ASN A 401 -23.65 -3.57 -8.13
C ASN A 401 -24.38 -2.44 -8.85
N GLN A 402 -24.93 -1.45 -8.14
CA GLN A 402 -25.56 -0.29 -8.78
C GLN A 402 -24.56 0.51 -9.63
N ASN A 403 -23.32 0.66 -9.16
CA ASN A 403 -22.26 1.33 -9.94
C ASN A 403 -21.87 0.56 -11.20
N ILE A 404 -22.14 -0.75 -11.27
CA ILE A 404 -21.96 -1.61 -12.44
C ILE A 404 -23.21 -1.56 -13.34
N ILE A 405 -24.40 -1.77 -12.76
CA ILE A 405 -25.70 -1.97 -13.44
C ILE A 405 -26.34 -0.66 -13.92
N SER A 406 -26.13 0.48 -13.25
CA SER A 406 -26.75 1.78 -13.64
C SER A 406 -26.35 2.28 -15.03
N THR A 407 -25.44 1.58 -15.70
CA THR A 407 -25.06 1.80 -17.10
C THR A 407 -25.69 0.82 -18.09
N ASP A 408 -26.18 -0.35 -17.66
CA ASP A 408 -26.77 -1.35 -18.58
C ASP A 408 -28.21 -0.98 -18.98
N PHE A 409 -28.96 -0.31 -18.10
CA PHE A 409 -30.38 -0.01 -18.34
C PHE A 409 -30.65 1.25 -19.19
N LEU A 410 -29.61 2.05 -19.48
CA LEU A 410 -29.71 3.26 -20.31
C LEU A 410 -29.21 3.07 -21.75
N GLU A 411 -28.67 1.90 -22.09
CA GLU A 411 -28.29 1.55 -23.48
C GLU A 411 -29.25 0.54 -24.14
N SER A 412 -30.25 0.04 -23.41
CA SER A 412 -31.30 -0.86 -23.92
C SER A 412 -32.70 -0.23 -24.07
N LEU A 413 -32.79 1.09 -23.97
CA LEU A 413 -33.96 1.93 -24.30
C LEU A 413 -33.51 3.03 -25.27
#